data_AF-A0AA35QVL7-F1
#
_entry.id   AF-A0AA35QVL7-F1
#
_cell.length_a   1.000
_cell.length_b   1.000
_cell.length_c   1.000
_cell.angle_alpha   90.00
_cell.angle_beta   90.00
_cell.angle_gamma   90.00
#
_symmetry.space_group_name_H-M   'P 1'
#
loop_
_entity.id
_entity.type
_entity.pdbx_description
1 polymer ?
#
loop_
_entity_poly.entity_id
_entity_poly.type
_entity_poly.pdbx_seq_one_letter_code
_entity_poly.pdbx_strand_id
1 'polypeptide(L)'
;MAVKKFTHSCAGYSVATYVLGIGDRHNDNIMVTTSGNLFHIDFGHFLGNIKYYMGFKREWAPFVLTPDFVYVMGGEEGGMFETYKNLCCRAFLTLRRNADLIINLFSLMRSTGIPELTCVEDTDYIRNALVLDKTEQEAEQLFRKVIRKCLDLKWTVQMMWKIHLLRKKGTP
;
A
#
# COMPACT_ATOMS: atom_id res chain seq x y z
N MET A 1 0.24 16.39 17.76
CA MET A 1 -0.95 16.27 16.89
C MET A 1 -0.60 15.85 15.46
N ALA A 2 0.41 16.45 14.82
CA ALA A 2 0.83 16.11 13.46
C ALA A 2 1.31 14.65 13.28
N VAL A 3 2.16 14.15 14.18
CA VAL A 3 2.63 12.73 14.14
C VAL A 3 1.45 11.76 14.23
N LYS A 4 0.47 12.02 15.11
CA LYS A 4 -0.74 11.18 15.22
C LYS A 4 -1.52 11.15 13.90
N LYS A 5 -1.72 12.30 13.26
CA LYS A 5 -2.36 12.39 11.93
C LYS A 5 -1.59 11.60 10.90
N PHE A 6 -0.26 11.81 10.83
CA PHE A 6 0.63 11.08 9.95
C PHE A 6 0.51 9.56 10.14
N THR A 7 0.59 9.08 11.37
CA THR A 7 0.42 7.67 11.72
C THR A 7 -0.91 7.09 11.24
N HIS A 8 -2.02 7.81 11.43
CA HIS A 8 -3.35 7.34 11.01
C HIS A 8 -3.49 7.33 9.48
N SER A 9 -3.10 8.41 8.82
CA SER A 9 -3.16 8.50 7.37
C SER A 9 -2.23 7.51 6.69
N CYS A 10 -1.02 7.33 7.22
CA CYS A 10 -0.06 6.36 6.71
C CYS A 10 -0.61 4.94 6.87
N ALA A 11 -1.19 4.59 8.02
CA ALA A 11 -1.81 3.27 8.21
C ALA A 11 -2.96 3.03 7.22
N GLY A 12 -3.83 4.03 7.02
CA GLY A 12 -4.93 3.96 6.07
C GLY A 12 -4.45 3.73 4.63
N TYR A 13 -3.51 4.55 4.14
CA TYR A 13 -2.99 4.44 2.78
C TYR A 13 -2.14 3.18 2.57
N SER A 14 -1.36 2.72 3.56
CA SER A 14 -0.62 1.46 3.49
C SER A 14 -1.56 0.28 3.24
N VAL A 15 -2.67 0.22 3.98
CA VAL A 15 -3.66 -0.85 3.82
C VAL A 15 -4.44 -0.68 2.52
N ALA A 16 -4.91 0.52 2.20
CA ALA A 16 -5.69 0.77 0.98
C ALA A 16 -4.90 0.45 -0.28
N THR A 17 -3.64 0.90 -0.37
CA THR A 17 -2.78 0.64 -1.54
C THR A 17 -2.39 -0.82 -1.66
N TYR A 18 -2.25 -1.54 -0.55
CA TYR A 18 -2.05 -2.98 -0.55
C TYR A 18 -3.29 -3.73 -1.06
N VAL A 19 -4.47 -3.44 -0.50
CA VAL A 19 -5.73 -4.15 -0.84
C VAL A 19 -6.15 -3.88 -2.28
N LEU A 20 -6.01 -2.63 -2.74
CA LEU A 20 -6.35 -2.24 -4.11
C LEU A 20 -5.25 -2.53 -5.13
N GLY A 21 -4.06 -2.93 -4.67
CA GLY A 21 -2.93 -3.22 -5.55
C GLY A 21 -2.49 -2.01 -6.35
N ILE A 22 -2.56 -0.82 -5.76
CA ILE A 22 -2.13 0.42 -6.38
C ILE A 22 -0.62 0.34 -6.62
N GLY A 23 -0.20 0.57 -7.87
CA GLY A 23 1.20 0.62 -8.30
C GLY A 23 1.75 2.04 -8.43
N ASP A 24 2.94 2.16 -9.01
CA ASP A 24 3.73 3.38 -9.20
C ASP A 24 3.97 4.18 -7.90
N ARG A 25 4.24 3.44 -6.82
CA ARG A 25 4.36 3.99 -5.47
C ARG A 25 5.77 4.51 -5.18
N HIS A 26 6.06 5.71 -5.66
CA HIS A 26 7.32 6.43 -5.41
C HIS A 26 7.09 7.79 -4.73
N ASN A 27 8.16 8.43 -4.26
CA ASN A 27 8.09 9.70 -3.52
C ASN A 27 7.28 10.81 -4.17
N ASP A 28 7.31 10.93 -5.50
CA ASP A 28 6.55 11.99 -6.16
C ASP A 28 5.02 11.78 -6.10
N ASN A 29 4.58 10.56 -5.79
CA ASN A 29 3.16 10.18 -5.72
C ASN A 29 2.67 10.09 -4.26
N ILE A 30 3.48 10.50 -3.29
CA ILE A 30 3.12 10.53 -1.87
C ILE A 30 3.37 11.92 -1.33
N MET A 31 2.30 12.57 -0.90
CA MET A 31 2.33 13.92 -0.39
C MET A 31 2.00 13.94 1.11
N VAL A 32 2.54 14.93 1.82
CA VAL A 32 2.25 15.17 3.24
C VAL A 32 1.86 16.62 3.43
N THR A 33 0.70 16.87 4.02
CA THR A 33 0.26 18.22 4.38
C THR A 33 1.07 18.77 5.54
N THR A 34 1.14 20.10 5.68
CA THR A 34 1.78 20.76 6.84
C THR A 34 1.16 20.37 8.19
N SER A 35 -0.10 19.91 8.17
CA SER A 35 -0.79 19.41 9.36
C SER A 35 -0.46 17.95 9.72
N GLY A 36 0.30 17.25 8.88
CA GLY A 36 0.78 15.89 9.08
C GLY A 36 -0.01 14.79 8.34
N ASN A 37 -1.07 15.10 7.58
CA ASN A 37 -1.78 14.07 6.80
C ASN A 37 -0.95 13.61 5.59
N LEU A 38 -0.70 12.31 5.48
CA LEU A 38 -0.13 11.64 4.31
C LEU A 38 -1.24 11.25 3.34
N PHE A 39 -1.03 11.43 2.04
CA PHE A 39 -1.94 10.95 1.02
C PHE A 39 -1.21 10.56 -0.26
N HIS A 40 -1.76 9.56 -0.95
CA HIS A 40 -1.30 9.17 -2.27
C HIS A 40 -2.00 10.00 -3.35
N ILE A 41 -1.29 10.27 -4.43
CA ILE A 41 -1.81 10.83 -5.67
C ILE A 41 -1.44 9.92 -6.83
N ASP A 42 -2.10 10.10 -7.98
CA ASP A 42 -1.86 9.35 -9.21
C ASP A 42 -2.09 7.83 -9.06
N PHE A 43 -3.35 7.41 -9.27
CA PHE A 43 -3.81 6.02 -9.13
C PHE A 43 -3.89 5.28 -10.48
N GLY A 44 -3.06 5.67 -11.45
CA GLY A 44 -3.16 5.19 -12.83
C GLY A 44 -3.05 3.68 -13.04
N HIS A 45 -2.56 2.91 -12.05
CA HIS A 45 -2.46 1.45 -12.12
C HIS A 45 -2.86 0.80 -10.80
N PHE A 46 -3.78 -0.16 -10.85
CA PHE A 46 -4.34 -0.86 -9.69
C PHE A 46 -4.71 -2.31 -10.02
N LEU A 47 -5.21 -3.08 -9.04
CA LEU A 47 -5.50 -4.53 -9.12
C LEU A 47 -4.29 -5.40 -9.52
N GLY A 48 -3.06 -4.96 -9.19
CA GLY A 48 -1.87 -5.75 -9.47
C GLY A 48 -1.37 -5.66 -10.92
N ASN A 49 -1.92 -4.74 -11.72
CA ASN A 49 -1.37 -4.32 -13.02
C ASN A 49 -0.05 -3.53 -12.86
N ILE A 50 0.92 -4.16 -12.21
CA ILE A 50 2.21 -3.57 -11.85
C ILE A 50 3.11 -3.57 -13.08
N LYS A 51 3.77 -2.45 -13.35
CA LYS A 51 4.78 -2.33 -14.42
C LYS A 51 5.93 -3.30 -14.18
N TYR A 52 6.37 -3.97 -15.25
CA TYR A 52 7.59 -4.78 -15.25
C TYR A 52 8.74 -3.98 -15.86
N TYR A 53 9.95 -4.18 -15.33
CA TYR A 53 11.19 -3.65 -15.92
C TYR A 53 12.19 -4.79 -16.06
N MET A 54 12.65 -5.04 -17.29
CA MET A 54 13.58 -6.13 -17.62
C MET A 54 13.13 -7.51 -17.08
N GLY A 55 11.83 -7.82 -17.12
CA GLY A 55 11.27 -9.10 -16.66
C GLY A 55 11.02 -9.19 -15.14
N PHE A 56 11.40 -8.19 -14.35
CA PHE A 56 11.14 -8.15 -12.91
C PHE A 56 10.00 -7.19 -12.58
N LYS A 57 9.18 -7.55 -11.57
CA LYS A 57 8.19 -6.62 -11.01
C LYS A 57 8.92 -5.40 -10.46
N ARG A 58 8.48 -4.21 -10.86
CA ARG A 58 9.11 -2.94 -10.43
C ARG A 58 8.89 -2.68 -8.93
N GLU A 59 7.85 -3.26 -8.35
CA GLU A 59 7.51 -3.12 -6.93
C GLU A 59 7.73 -4.42 -6.16
N TRP A 60 8.68 -4.38 -5.22
CA TRP A 60 9.10 -5.54 -4.41
C TRP A 60 8.43 -5.56 -3.04
N ALA A 61 8.09 -4.37 -2.52
CA ALA A 61 7.40 -4.19 -1.26
C ALA A 61 5.88 -4.24 -1.46
N PRO A 62 5.14 -4.98 -0.61
CA PRO A 62 3.68 -5.03 -0.65
C PRO A 62 2.98 -3.66 -0.55
N PHE A 63 3.53 -2.74 0.24
CA PHE A 63 3.14 -1.33 0.31
C PHE A 63 4.30 -0.46 0.77
N VAL A 64 4.12 0.86 0.74
CA VAL A 64 5.17 1.82 1.10
C VAL A 64 5.31 1.95 2.61
N LEU A 65 6.46 1.52 3.12
CA LEU A 65 6.88 1.74 4.49
C LEU A 65 8.38 2.00 4.52
N THR A 66 8.76 3.27 4.55
CA THR A 66 10.17 3.66 4.48
C THR A 66 10.75 3.96 5.85
N PRO A 67 12.09 3.90 5.99
CA PRO A 67 12.76 4.33 7.21
C PRO A 67 12.35 5.73 7.65
N ASP A 68 12.10 6.65 6.71
CA ASP A 68 11.68 8.02 7.01
C ASP A 68 10.29 8.05 7.67
N PHE A 69 9.35 7.21 7.20
CA PHE A 69 8.03 7.10 7.81
C PHE A 69 8.11 6.49 9.21
N VAL A 70 8.95 5.46 9.37
CA VAL A 70 9.20 4.83 10.68
C VAL A 70 9.86 5.82 11.64
N TYR A 71 10.79 6.65 11.15
CA TYR A 71 11.45 7.69 11.92
C TYR A 71 10.46 8.74 12.46
N VAL A 72 9.54 9.23 11.62
CA VAL A 72 8.46 10.14 12.05
C VAL A 72 7.60 9.54 13.17
N MET A 73 7.46 8.21 13.19
CA MET A 73 6.72 7.46 14.23
C MET A 73 7.58 7.12 15.46
N GLY A 74 8.77 7.69 15.59
CA GLY A 74 9.65 7.46 16.74
C GLY A 74 10.51 6.21 16.66
N GLY A 75 10.73 5.67 15.45
CA GLY A 75 11.52 4.46 15.24
C GLY A 75 10.74 3.17 15.42
N GLU A 76 11.41 2.02 15.24
CA GLU A 76 10.78 0.69 15.32
C GLU A 76 10.30 0.33 16.73
N GLU A 77 10.96 0.89 17.74
CA GLU A 77 10.61 0.75 19.16
C GLU A 77 9.68 1.88 19.63
N GLY A 78 9.31 2.81 18.73
CA GLY A 78 8.46 3.95 19.04
C GLY A 78 6.99 3.55 19.26
N GLY A 79 6.34 4.13 20.27
CA GLY A 79 4.94 3.85 20.58
C GLY A 79 3.96 4.22 19.44
N MET A 80 4.30 5.20 18.61
CA MET A 80 3.50 5.54 17.42
C MET A 80 3.66 4.50 16.31
N PHE A 81 4.80 3.82 16.23
CA PHE A 81 4.98 2.72 15.28
C PHE A 81 4.22 1.46 15.70
N GLU A 82 4.14 1.18 17.01
CA GLU A 82 3.23 0.14 17.51
C GLU A 82 1.76 0.49 17.22
N THR A 83 1.38 1.75 17.43
CA THR A 83 0.05 2.25 17.07
C THR A 83 -0.23 2.08 15.58
N TYR A 84 0.74 2.39 14.71
CA TYR A 84 0.64 2.18 13.26
C TYR A 84 0.36 0.72 12.92
N LYS A 85 1.13 -0.24 13.45
CA LYS A 85 0.93 -1.67 13.19
C LYS A 85 -0.49 -2.13 13.57
N ASN A 86 -0.99 -1.68 14.72
CA ASN A 86 -2.32 -2.01 15.20
C ASN A 86 -3.43 -1.36 14.35
N LEU A 87 -3.24 -0.11 13.93
CA LEU A 87 -4.16 0.56 13.00
C LEU A 87 -4.20 -0.15 11.65
N CYS A 88 -3.06 -0.57 11.11
CA CYS A 88 -2.98 -1.33 9.87
C CYS A 88 -3.77 -2.65 9.97
N CYS A 89 -3.59 -3.42 11.03
CA CYS A 89 -4.34 -4.67 11.24
C CYS A 89 -5.84 -4.42 11.36
N ARG A 90 -6.25 -3.41 12.15
CA ARG A 90 -7.66 -3.03 12.30
C ARG A 90 -8.29 -2.60 10.98
N ALA A 91 -7.61 -1.76 10.20
CA ALA A 91 -8.09 -1.31 8.90
C ALA A 91 -8.19 -2.48 7.91
N PHE A 92 -7.18 -3.35 7.86
CA PHE A 92 -7.19 -4.55 7.02
C PHE A 92 -8.38 -5.46 7.33
N LEU A 93 -8.61 -5.78 8.61
CA LEU A 93 -9.76 -6.60 9.02
C LEU A 93 -11.10 -5.92 8.76
N THR A 94 -11.16 -4.59 8.89
CA THR A 94 -12.37 -3.83 8.55
C THR A 94 -12.69 -3.92 7.07
N LEU A 95 -11.70 -3.78 6.18
CA LEU A 95 -11.89 -3.95 4.74
C LEU A 95 -12.27 -5.40 4.41
N ARG A 96 -11.62 -6.38 5.06
CA ARG A 96 -11.91 -7.82 4.90
C ARG A 96 -13.38 -8.14 5.19
N ARG A 97 -13.94 -7.62 6.28
CA ARG A 97 -15.36 -7.82 6.63
C ARG A 97 -16.33 -7.17 5.64
N ASN A 98 -15.87 -6.19 4.87
CA ASN A 98 -16.65 -5.48 3.85
C ASN A 98 -16.20 -5.84 2.42
N ALA A 99 -15.52 -6.98 2.25
CA ALA A 99 -14.91 -7.34 0.97
C ALA A 99 -15.93 -7.45 -0.17
N ASP A 100 -17.11 -8.03 0.10
CA ASP A 100 -18.16 -8.20 -0.89
C ASP A 100 -18.63 -6.86 -1.47
N LEU A 101 -18.76 -5.83 -0.64
CA LEU A 101 -19.10 -4.49 -1.10
C LEU A 101 -18.03 -3.96 -2.06
N ILE A 102 -16.75 -4.05 -1.66
CA ILE A 102 -15.63 -3.54 -2.47
C ILE A 102 -15.57 -4.29 -3.81
N ILE A 103 -15.62 -5.62 -3.77
CA ILE A 103 -15.56 -6.47 -4.96
C ILE A 103 -16.74 -6.22 -5.90
N ASN A 104 -17.95 -6.04 -5.37
CA ASN A 104 -19.13 -5.74 -6.17
C ASN A 104 -19.02 -4.37 -6.84
N LEU A 105 -18.49 -3.36 -6.15
CA LEU A 105 -18.24 -2.05 -6.75
C LEU A 105 -17.26 -2.15 -7.93
N PHE A 106 -16.14 -2.87 -7.77
CA PHE A 106 -15.24 -3.14 -8.90
C PHE A 106 -15.91 -3.97 -10.00
N SER A 107 -16.73 -4.96 -9.66
CA SER A 107 -17.44 -5.75 -10.67
C SER A 107 -18.40 -4.90 -11.51
N LEU A 108 -19.05 -3.91 -10.90
CA LEU A 108 -19.94 -2.96 -11.60
C LEU A 108 -19.17 -1.98 -12.49
N MET A 109 -17.98 -1.56 -12.07
CA MET A 109 -17.13 -0.65 -12.87
C MET A 109 -16.57 -1.29 -14.14
N ARG A 110 -16.67 -2.62 -14.31
CA ARG A 110 -16.16 -3.30 -15.51
C ARG A 110 -16.75 -2.76 -16.82
N SER A 111 -18.01 -2.33 -16.81
CA SER A 111 -18.67 -1.79 -18.01
C SER A 111 -18.19 -0.40 -18.41
N THR A 112 -17.36 0.27 -17.60
CA THR A 112 -16.89 1.64 -17.88
C THR A 112 -15.67 1.67 -18.81
N GLY A 113 -15.12 0.52 -19.19
CA GLY A 113 -13.98 0.44 -20.12
C GLY A 113 -12.62 0.78 -19.48
N ILE A 114 -12.46 0.58 -18.17
CA ILE A 114 -11.16 0.75 -17.50
C ILE A 114 -10.21 -0.36 -17.96
N PRO A 115 -9.02 -0.03 -18.52
CA PRO A 115 -8.10 -1.03 -19.06
C PRO A 115 -7.65 -2.09 -18.04
N GLU A 116 -7.52 -1.70 -16.77
CA GLU A 116 -7.09 -2.56 -15.66
C GLU A 116 -8.21 -3.44 -15.08
N LEU A 117 -9.43 -3.34 -15.60
CA LEU A 117 -10.63 -4.00 -15.09
C LEU A 117 -11.51 -4.45 -16.26
N THR A 118 -11.10 -5.54 -16.89
CA THR A 118 -11.71 -6.07 -18.11
C THR A 118 -12.38 -7.42 -17.89
N CYS A 119 -11.87 -8.22 -16.95
CA CYS A 119 -12.39 -9.56 -16.65
C CYS A 119 -12.75 -9.72 -15.17
N VAL A 120 -13.39 -10.85 -14.82
CA VAL A 120 -13.83 -11.10 -13.43
C VAL A 120 -12.62 -11.38 -12.54
N GLU A 121 -11.61 -12.00 -13.13
CA GLU A 121 -10.36 -12.41 -12.50
C GLU A 121 -9.55 -11.20 -11.99
N ASP A 122 -9.75 -10.01 -12.57
CA ASP A 122 -9.13 -8.76 -12.07
C ASP A 122 -9.56 -8.46 -10.63
N THR A 123 -10.81 -8.80 -10.25
CA THR A 123 -11.30 -8.63 -8.87
C THR A 123 -10.77 -9.68 -7.90
N ASP A 124 -10.19 -10.78 -8.41
CA ASP A 124 -9.57 -11.79 -7.55
C ASP A 124 -8.31 -11.28 -6.88
N TYR A 125 -7.68 -10.23 -7.43
CA TYR A 125 -6.63 -9.51 -6.72
C TYR A 125 -7.08 -9.10 -5.32
N ILE A 126 -8.26 -8.48 -5.19
CA ILE A 126 -8.80 -8.00 -3.91
C ILE A 126 -9.10 -9.19 -2.99
N ARG A 127 -9.66 -10.28 -3.52
CA ARG A 127 -9.93 -11.51 -2.76
C ARG A 127 -8.65 -12.09 -2.16
N ASN A 128 -7.60 -12.18 -2.97
CA ASN A 128 -6.29 -12.69 -2.58
C ASN A 128 -5.58 -11.75 -1.60
N ALA A 129 -5.63 -10.44 -1.85
CA ALA A 129 -5.02 -9.44 -0.98
C ALA A 129 -5.67 -9.44 0.41
N LEU A 130 -7.00 -9.59 0.47
CA LEU A 130 -7.76 -9.70 1.72
C LEU A 130 -7.68 -11.09 2.37
N VAL A 131 -7.17 -12.11 1.67
CA VAL A 131 -6.98 -13.49 2.14
C VAL A 131 -8.32 -14.19 2.48
N LEU A 132 -9.35 -14.00 1.64
CA LEU A 132 -10.75 -14.40 1.93
C LEU A 132 -10.94 -15.89 2.26
N ASP A 133 -10.03 -16.75 1.82
CA ASP A 133 -10.01 -18.20 2.05
C ASP A 133 -9.56 -18.64 3.46
N LYS A 134 -9.17 -17.71 4.34
CA LYS A 134 -8.66 -17.99 5.69
C LYS A 134 -9.57 -17.46 6.80
N THR A 135 -9.34 -17.88 8.03
CA THR A 135 -10.01 -17.28 9.19
C THR A 135 -9.52 -15.84 9.42
N GLU A 136 -10.29 -15.05 10.17
CA GLU A 136 -9.90 -13.67 10.50
C GLU A 136 -8.55 -13.62 11.25
N GLN A 137 -8.32 -14.56 12.17
CA GLN A 137 -7.08 -14.66 12.95
C GLN A 137 -5.88 -14.98 12.06
N GLU A 138 -6.01 -15.95 11.15
CA GLU A 138 -4.95 -16.28 10.19
C GLU A 138 -4.66 -15.13 9.23
N ALA A 139 -5.71 -14.45 8.73
CA ALA A 139 -5.56 -13.29 7.86
C ALA A 139 -4.83 -12.14 8.56
N GLU A 140 -5.12 -11.87 9.83
CA GLU A 140 -4.40 -10.88 10.62
C GLU A 140 -2.91 -11.25 10.78
N GLN A 141 -2.61 -12.51 11.12
CA GLN A 141 -1.24 -12.99 11.26
C GLN A 141 -0.45 -12.89 9.95
N LEU A 142 -1.08 -13.24 8.82
CA LEU A 142 -0.49 -13.09 7.49
C LEU A 142 -0.23 -11.61 7.19
N PHE A 143 -1.18 -10.73 7.47
CA PHE A 143 -0.99 -9.30 7.26
C PHE A 143 0.11 -8.69 8.14
N ARG A 144 0.27 -9.15 9.38
CA ARG A 144 1.42 -8.78 10.24
C ARG A 144 2.76 -9.19 9.60
N LYS A 145 2.83 -10.35 8.93
CA LYS A 145 4.01 -10.76 8.16
C LYS A 145 4.23 -9.86 6.94
N VAL A 146 3.17 -9.37 6.29
CA VAL A 146 3.28 -8.39 5.20
C VAL A 146 3.91 -7.09 5.70
N ILE A 147 3.49 -6.57 6.85
CA ILE A 147 4.10 -5.38 7.47
C ILE A 147 5.58 -5.62 7.76
N ARG A 148 5.92 -6.78 8.34
CA ARG A 148 7.31 -7.16 8.62
C ARG A 148 8.15 -7.25 7.35
N LYS A 149 7.63 -7.84 6.28
CA LYS A 149 8.30 -7.89 4.98
C LYS A 149 8.56 -6.48 4.43
N CYS A 150 7.62 -5.55 4.57
CA CYS A 150 7.85 -4.15 4.16
C CYS A 150 8.97 -3.50 4.98
N LEU A 151 9.06 -3.84 6.28
CA LEU A 151 10.17 -3.39 7.12
C LEU A 151 11.50 -3.99 6.68
N ASP A 152 11.58 -5.28 6.41
CA ASP A 152 12.83 -5.92 6.01
C ASP A 152 13.34 -5.37 4.65
N LEU A 153 12.42 -4.93 3.79
CA LEU A 153 12.71 -4.29 2.50
C LEU A 153 13.00 -2.78 2.57
N LYS A 154 13.10 -2.20 3.78
CA LYS A 154 13.28 -0.75 4.03
C LYS A 154 14.35 -0.10 3.15
N TRP A 155 15.52 -0.74 3.01
CA TRP A 155 16.63 -0.23 2.22
C TRP A 155 16.37 -0.33 0.71
N THR A 156 15.70 -1.39 0.25
CA THR A 156 15.34 -1.58 -1.15
C THR A 156 14.37 -0.50 -1.63
N VAL A 157 13.39 -0.15 -0.81
CA VAL A 157 12.41 0.92 -1.13
C VAL A 157 13.12 2.28 -1.22
N GLN A 158 13.98 2.61 -0.27
CA GLN A 158 14.78 3.85 -0.35
C GLN A 158 15.73 3.87 -1.55
N MET A 159 16.35 2.74 -1.90
CA MET A 159 17.21 2.64 -3.08
C MET A 159 16.40 2.90 -4.36
N MET A 160 15.20 2.31 -4.48
CA MET A 160 14.30 2.57 -5.61
C MET A 160 13.91 4.05 -5.70
N TRP A 161 13.61 4.69 -4.55
CA TRP A 161 13.34 6.12 -4.50
C TRP A 161 14.54 6.95 -4.98
N LYS A 162 15.75 6.61 -4.54
CA LYS A 162 16.97 7.29 -4.98
C LYS A 162 17.22 7.11 -6.48
N ILE A 163 17.03 5.90 -7.02
CA ILE A 163 17.15 5.64 -8.46
C ILE A 163 16.14 6.48 -9.25
N HIS A 164 14.89 6.57 -8.80
CA HIS A 164 13.87 7.40 -9.44
C HIS A 164 14.24 8.89 -9.44
N LEU A 165 14.74 9.40 -8.30
CA LEU A 165 15.23 10.77 -8.19
C LEU A 165 16.45 11.04 -9.10
N LEU A 166 17.39 10.09 -9.18
CA LEU A 166 18.57 10.20 -10.05
C LEU A 166 18.21 10.17 -11.52
N ARG A 167 17.23 9.34 -11.93
CA ARG A 167 16.74 9.30 -13.31
C ARG A 167 16.17 10.65 -13.75
N LYS A 168 15.54 11.40 -12.84
CA LYS A 168 15.04 12.76 -13.11
C LYS A 168 16.14 13.82 -13.17
N LYS A 169 17.25 13.64 -12.43
CA LYS A 169 18.40 14.56 -12.49
C LYS A 169 19.28 14.36 -13.74
N GLY A 170 19.17 13.20 -14.40
CA GLY A 170 19.95 12.84 -15.59
C GLY A 170 19.24 13.07 -16.92
N THR A 171 18.01 13.58 -16.93
CA THR A 171 17.31 14.01 -18.14
C THR A 171 17.56 15.50 -18.36
N PRO A 172 18.17 15.92 -19.49
CA PRO A 172 18.38 17.34 -19.83
C PRO A 172 17.06 18.09 -20.00
#